data_AF-A0AB40CLL7-F1
#
_entry.id   AF-A0AB40CLL7-F1
#
_cell.length_a   1.000
_cell.length_b   1.000
_cell.length_c   1.000
_cell.angle_alpha   90.00
_cell.angle_beta   90.00
_cell.angle_gamma   90.00
#
_symmetry.space_group_name_H-M   'P 1'
#
loop_
_entity.id
_entity.type
_entity.pdbx_description
1 polymer ?
#
loop_
_entity_poly.entity_id
_entity_poly.type
_entity_poly.pdbx_seq_one_letter_code
_entity_poly.pdbx_strand_id
1 'polypeptide(L)'
;METGYVGVDEVQFFYYFIESEGNPAEDPLFLWLTGGPGCSSFCGLFLQIGPLKFRSVKYNGSLPTLVYNPFSWTKVSNMIFLDSPVGTGFSFSNTPEAYVDGDVTSSLRVSKFLRKWLIDHPQFLSNPLYLGGDSYAGKVVPFITYLISEGIESGAQPLLNLKGYVIGNPSTGEVIDFNAQVPHAHNMGIISDEILQVHNYFCG
;
A
#
# COMPACT_ATOMS: atom_id res chain seq x y z
N MET A 1 -9.35 -3.38 16.02
CA MET A 1 -9.04 -2.39 14.98
C MET A 1 -8.67 -1.10 15.68
N GLU A 2 -7.45 -0.66 15.46
CA GLU A 2 -6.92 0.61 15.92
C GLU A 2 -6.82 1.56 14.72
N THR A 3 -7.04 2.84 14.95
CA THR A 3 -6.80 3.89 13.96
C THR A 3 -6.16 5.06 14.65
N GLY A 4 -5.21 5.71 13.99
CA GLY A 4 -4.51 6.83 14.60
C GLY A 4 -3.69 7.62 13.59
N TYR A 5 -2.97 8.60 14.12
CA TYR A 5 -2.04 9.41 13.37
C TYR A 5 -0.62 9.20 13.91
N VAL A 6 0.36 9.12 13.01
CA VAL A 6 1.77 9.22 13.35
C VAL A 6 2.37 10.41 12.61
N GLY A 7 2.93 11.35 13.36
CA GLY A 7 3.59 12.54 12.81
C GLY A 7 4.97 12.22 12.24
N VAL A 8 5.22 12.57 10.98
CA VAL A 8 6.51 12.47 10.30
C VAL A 8 6.83 13.79 9.62
N ASP A 9 7.90 14.46 10.05
CA ASP A 9 8.22 15.81 9.61
C ASP A 9 6.97 16.73 9.81
N GLU A 10 6.47 17.41 8.77
CA GLU A 10 5.24 18.23 8.82
C GLU A 10 3.95 17.45 8.50
N VAL A 11 4.02 16.12 8.30
CA VAL A 11 2.91 15.28 7.85
C VAL A 11 2.32 14.48 9.01
N GLN A 12 0.98 14.37 9.07
CA GLN A 12 0.26 13.45 9.92
C GLN A 12 -0.26 12.29 9.07
N PHE A 13 0.35 11.12 9.19
CA PHE A 13 -0.10 9.93 8.48
C PHE A 13 -1.18 9.21 9.25
N PHE A 14 -2.33 9.00 8.62
CA PHE A 14 -3.41 8.19 9.14
C PHE A 14 -3.21 6.71 8.79
N TYR A 15 -3.48 5.83 9.73
CA TYR A 15 -3.42 4.39 9.51
C TYR A 15 -4.60 3.66 10.11
N TYR A 16 -4.88 2.48 9.54
CA TYR A 16 -5.75 1.47 10.11
C TYR A 16 -4.90 0.26 10.48
N PHE A 17 -4.94 -0.15 11.74
CA PHE A 17 -4.26 -1.33 12.23
C PHE A 17 -5.25 -2.41 12.67
N ILE A 18 -5.03 -3.63 12.19
CA ILE A 18 -5.82 -4.80 12.56
C ILE A 18 -4.85 -5.91 12.93
N GLU A 19 -4.90 -6.34 14.19
CA GLU A 19 -4.15 -7.50 14.66
C GLU A 19 -4.60 -8.79 13.96
N SER A 20 -3.68 -9.76 13.91
CA SER A 20 -4.00 -11.08 13.38
C SER A 20 -5.14 -11.75 14.16
N GLU A 21 -6.03 -12.43 13.46
CA GLU A 21 -7.04 -13.31 14.05
C GLU A 21 -6.42 -14.65 14.52
N GLY A 22 -5.17 -14.92 14.13
CA GLY A 22 -4.37 -16.07 14.55
C GLY A 22 -3.62 -15.81 15.85
N ASN A 23 -2.30 -15.66 15.78
CA ASN A 23 -1.46 -15.31 16.91
C ASN A 23 -0.72 -13.98 16.64
N PRO A 24 -1.30 -12.82 17.05
CA PRO A 24 -0.69 -11.51 16.85
C PRO A 24 0.76 -11.37 17.30
N ALA A 25 1.19 -12.12 18.32
CA ALA A 25 2.55 -12.04 18.85
C ALA A 25 3.60 -12.70 17.93
N GLU A 26 3.19 -13.64 17.08
CA GLU A 26 4.09 -14.41 16.21
C GLU A 26 3.84 -14.15 14.71
N ASP A 27 2.59 -13.85 14.36
CA ASP A 27 2.17 -13.64 12.98
C ASP A 27 2.82 -12.37 12.39
N PRO A 28 3.15 -12.36 11.10
CA PRO A 28 3.88 -11.24 10.48
C PRO A 28 3.18 -9.88 10.67
N LEU A 29 3.99 -8.83 10.84
CA LEU A 29 3.54 -7.45 10.66
C LEU A 29 3.63 -7.08 9.19
N PHE A 30 2.55 -6.55 8.63
CA PHE A 30 2.43 -6.31 7.21
C PHE A 30 1.94 -4.87 6.97
N LEU A 31 2.78 -4.04 6.35
CA LEU A 31 2.40 -2.70 5.90
C LEU A 31 1.86 -2.76 4.47
N TRP A 32 0.62 -2.31 4.26
CA TRP A 32 -0.05 -2.26 2.96
C TRP A 32 -0.26 -0.83 2.48
N LEU A 33 0.11 -0.57 1.21
CA LEU A 33 -0.08 0.68 0.50
C LEU A 33 -0.93 0.46 -0.75
N THR A 34 -2.05 1.18 -0.86
CA THR A 34 -2.78 1.24 -2.12
C THR A 34 -2.14 2.25 -3.08
N GLY A 35 -2.08 1.91 -4.37
CA GLY A 35 -1.45 2.73 -5.42
C GLY A 35 -2.21 4.02 -5.80
N GLY A 36 -2.37 4.28 -7.09
CA GLY A 36 -3.00 5.50 -7.62
C GLY A 36 -2.08 6.23 -8.61
N PRO A 37 -1.18 7.13 -8.15
CA PRO A 37 -0.84 7.47 -6.75
C PRO A 37 -1.93 8.23 -5.99
N GLY A 38 -1.93 8.15 -4.65
CA GLY A 38 -2.82 8.91 -3.77
C GLY A 38 -4.17 8.26 -3.45
N CYS A 39 -4.38 6.99 -3.83
CA CYS A 39 -5.56 6.25 -3.42
C CYS A 39 -5.41 5.77 -1.97
N SER A 40 -6.47 5.94 -1.17
CA SER A 40 -6.47 5.53 0.24
C SER A 40 -6.36 4.01 0.38
N SER A 41 -5.57 3.57 1.36
CA SER A 41 -5.45 2.15 1.73
C SER A 41 -6.72 1.62 2.40
N PHE A 42 -7.71 2.47 2.64
CA PHE A 42 -9.10 2.08 2.90
C PHE A 42 -9.66 1.15 1.81
N CYS A 43 -9.24 1.33 0.55
CA CYS A 43 -9.59 0.43 -0.54
C CYS A 43 -9.04 -0.99 -0.29
N GLY A 44 -7.76 -1.10 0.08
CA GLY A 44 -7.15 -2.36 0.49
C GLY A 44 -7.89 -3.02 1.66
N LEU A 45 -8.28 -2.23 2.65
CA LEU A 45 -8.99 -2.69 3.85
C LEU A 45 -10.40 -3.22 3.54
N PHE A 46 -11.26 -2.46 2.86
CA PHE A 46 -12.69 -2.82 2.73
C PHE A 46 -13.08 -3.45 1.41
N LEU A 47 -12.26 -3.32 0.36
CA LEU A 47 -12.57 -3.78 -0.99
C LEU A 47 -11.67 -4.94 -1.45
N GLN A 48 -10.59 -5.22 -0.72
CA GLN A 48 -9.61 -6.25 -1.10
C GLN A 48 -9.39 -7.27 0.03
N ILE A 49 -8.45 -7.00 0.93
CA ILE A 49 -7.80 -8.01 1.77
C ILE A 49 -8.13 -7.90 3.26
N GLY A 50 -8.87 -6.89 3.70
CA GLY A 50 -9.24 -6.74 5.10
C GLY A 50 -10.41 -7.63 5.57
N PRO A 51 -10.70 -7.61 6.89
CA PRO A 51 -11.59 -8.56 7.56
C PRO A 51 -13.06 -8.30 7.29
N LEU A 52 -13.40 -7.12 6.80
CA LEU A 52 -14.76 -6.69 6.52
C LEU A 52 -14.86 -6.21 5.08
N LYS A 53 -15.99 -6.50 4.44
CA LYS A 53 -16.34 -5.98 3.12
C LYS A 53 -17.75 -5.43 3.12
N PHE A 54 -18.01 -4.51 2.21
CA PHE A 54 -19.38 -4.04 1.97
C PHE A 54 -20.23 -5.16 1.39
N ARG A 55 -21.45 -5.32 1.92
CA ARG A 55 -22.46 -6.19 1.33
C ARG A 55 -22.92 -5.58 0.01
N SER A 56 -22.64 -6.27 -1.10
CA SER A 56 -23.07 -5.87 -2.44
C SER A 56 -24.58 -6.09 -2.61
N VAL A 57 -25.37 -5.10 -2.20
CA VAL A 57 -26.82 -5.04 -2.43
C VAL A 57 -27.18 -3.76 -3.16
N LYS A 58 -28.32 -3.76 -3.86
CA LYS A 58 -28.84 -2.53 -4.50
C LYS A 58 -29.05 -1.46 -3.43
N TYR A 59 -28.54 -0.26 -3.68
CA TYR A 59 -28.73 0.88 -2.78
C TYR A 59 -30.22 1.16 -2.57
N ASN A 60 -30.63 1.17 -1.31
CA ASN A 60 -32.02 1.31 -0.87
C ASN A 60 -32.21 2.55 0.03
N GLY A 61 -31.20 3.43 0.11
CA GLY A 61 -31.23 4.61 0.99
C GLY A 61 -30.69 4.37 2.41
N SER A 62 -30.37 3.12 2.79
CA SER A 62 -29.76 2.83 4.10
C SER A 62 -28.24 2.94 4.06
N LEU A 63 -27.63 2.98 5.25
CA LEU A 63 -26.18 2.83 5.39
C LEU A 63 -25.70 1.49 4.81
N PRO A 64 -24.50 1.44 4.23
CA PRO A 64 -23.90 0.19 3.79
C PRO A 64 -23.77 -0.80 4.96
N THR A 65 -24.12 -2.07 4.72
CA THR A 65 -23.90 -3.13 5.70
C THR A 65 -22.52 -3.76 5.48
N LEU A 66 -21.75 -3.94 6.55
CA LEU A 66 -20.49 -4.67 6.52
C LEU A 66 -20.74 -6.16 6.80
N VAL A 67 -20.01 -7.02 6.10
CA VAL A 67 -19.99 -8.47 6.33
C VAL A 67 -18.56 -8.96 6.45
N TYR A 68 -18.35 -10.01 7.23
CA TYR A 68 -17.05 -10.63 7.42
C TYR A 68 -16.50 -11.21 6.11
N ASN A 69 -15.20 -11.03 5.89
CA ASN A 69 -14.45 -11.58 4.77
C ASN A 69 -13.66 -12.82 5.22
N PRO A 70 -14.11 -14.04 4.86
CA PRO A 70 -13.42 -15.27 5.28
C PRO A 70 -12.07 -15.48 4.59
N PHE A 71 -11.69 -14.63 3.63
CA PHE A 71 -10.41 -14.68 2.92
C PHE A 71 -9.49 -13.51 3.28
N SER A 72 -9.76 -12.84 4.40
CA SER A 72 -8.93 -11.73 4.84
C SER A 72 -7.50 -12.18 5.17
N TRP A 73 -6.54 -11.31 4.85
CA TRP A 73 -5.15 -11.50 5.22
C TRP A 73 -4.92 -11.36 6.73
N THR A 74 -5.82 -10.67 7.45
CA THR A 74 -5.76 -10.60 8.91
C THR A 74 -5.92 -11.95 9.59
N LYS A 75 -6.31 -13.00 8.87
CA LYS A 75 -6.31 -14.37 9.41
C LYS A 75 -4.93 -14.89 9.79
N VAL A 76 -3.88 -14.32 9.21
CA VAL A 76 -2.50 -14.81 9.34
C VAL A 76 -1.48 -13.68 9.46
N SER A 77 -1.91 -12.43 9.62
CA SER A 77 -1.01 -11.27 9.73
C SER A 77 -1.61 -10.11 10.49
N ASN A 78 -0.75 -9.37 11.18
CA ASN A 78 -1.04 -8.05 11.71
C ASN A 78 -0.91 -7.04 10.56
N MET A 79 -2.00 -6.36 10.19
CA MET A 79 -2.06 -5.52 9.00
C MET A 79 -2.12 -4.03 9.36
N ILE A 80 -1.17 -3.24 8.84
CA ILE A 80 -1.22 -1.78 8.81
C ILE A 80 -1.62 -1.33 7.40
N PHE A 81 -2.77 -0.69 7.25
CA PHE A 81 -3.17 0.00 6.03
C PHE A 81 -2.86 1.47 6.19
N LEU A 82 -1.91 2.00 5.42
CA LEU A 82 -1.43 3.37 5.57
C LEU A 82 -1.95 4.26 4.44
N ASP A 83 -2.55 5.39 4.79
CA ASP A 83 -2.89 6.42 3.81
C ASP A 83 -1.64 7.24 3.47
N SER A 84 -1.01 6.96 2.33
CA SER A 84 0.20 7.63 1.87
C SER A 84 0.16 7.82 0.35
N PRO A 85 0.68 8.92 -0.22
CA PRO A 85 1.40 10.05 0.42
C PRO A 85 0.48 11.02 1.19
N VAL A 86 1.04 12.12 1.70
CA VAL A 86 0.26 13.21 2.34
C VAL A 86 -0.89 13.68 1.44
N GLY A 87 -2.06 13.94 2.02
CA GLY A 87 -3.30 14.26 1.30
C GLY A 87 -4.11 13.04 0.87
N THR A 88 -3.57 11.84 1.00
CA THR A 88 -4.30 10.58 0.76
C THR A 88 -5.26 10.31 1.92
N GLY A 89 -6.52 9.99 1.63
CA GLY A 89 -7.50 9.58 2.63
C GLY A 89 -7.61 10.60 3.77
N PHE A 90 -7.25 10.18 4.99
CA PHE A 90 -7.24 11.06 6.16
C PHE A 90 -5.87 11.66 6.50
N SER A 91 -4.81 11.30 5.77
CA SER A 91 -3.46 11.86 5.98
C SER A 91 -3.37 13.30 5.50
N PHE A 92 -2.77 14.18 6.28
CA PHE A 92 -2.73 15.62 5.99
C PHE A 92 -1.45 16.30 6.49
N SER A 93 -1.26 17.54 6.04
CA SER A 93 -0.32 18.50 6.62
C SER A 93 -0.98 19.87 6.73
N ASN A 94 -0.55 20.67 7.72
CA ASN A 94 -0.92 22.07 7.85
C ASN A 94 -0.01 23.00 7.01
N THR A 95 1.01 22.43 6.37
CA THR A 95 2.02 23.16 5.60
C THR A 95 1.83 22.83 4.12
N PRO A 96 1.43 23.78 3.26
CA PRO A 96 1.19 23.53 1.84
C PRO A 96 2.38 22.90 1.11
N GLU A 97 3.60 23.27 1.48
CA GLU A 97 4.84 22.78 0.89
C GLU A 97 5.02 21.27 1.11
N ALA A 98 4.44 20.71 2.18
CA ALA A 98 4.53 19.29 2.46
C ALA A 98 3.84 18.43 1.38
N TYR A 99 2.83 18.98 0.69
CA TYR A 99 2.09 18.33 -0.39
C TYR A 99 2.85 18.30 -1.72
N VAL A 100 3.98 18.99 -1.83
CA VAL A 100 4.93 18.78 -2.93
C VAL A 100 5.72 17.52 -2.62
N ASP A 101 5.08 16.37 -2.87
CA ASP A 101 5.59 15.05 -2.54
C ASP A 101 5.80 14.20 -3.80
N GLY A 102 6.89 13.44 -3.85
CA GLY A 102 7.22 12.52 -4.93
C GLY A 102 7.64 11.16 -4.40
N ASP A 103 7.96 10.23 -5.31
CA ASP A 103 8.25 8.83 -4.95
C ASP A 103 9.35 8.71 -3.88
N VAL A 104 10.41 9.52 -3.98
CA VAL A 104 11.53 9.49 -3.03
C VAL A 104 11.15 10.04 -1.66
N THR A 105 10.57 11.23 -1.61
CA THR A 105 10.22 11.91 -0.35
C THR A 105 9.12 11.18 0.40
N SER A 106 8.09 10.70 -0.30
CA SER A 106 7.01 9.90 0.28
C SER A 106 7.53 8.57 0.83
N SER A 107 8.43 7.89 0.12
CA SER A 107 9.03 6.63 0.59
C SER A 107 9.89 6.81 1.84
N LEU A 108 10.69 7.89 1.90
CA LEU A 108 11.45 8.25 3.10
C LEU A 108 10.53 8.50 4.29
N ARG A 109 9.43 9.23 4.07
CA ARG A 109 8.41 9.52 5.08
C ARG A 109 7.70 8.25 5.56
N VAL A 110 7.37 7.30 4.68
CA VAL A 110 6.78 6.01 5.06
C VAL A 110 7.77 5.14 5.86
N SER A 111 9.06 5.13 5.50
CA SER A 111 10.09 4.43 6.29
C SER A 111 10.21 5.01 7.72
N LYS A 112 10.19 6.35 7.85
CA LYS A 112 10.14 7.04 9.15
C LYS A 112 8.85 6.74 9.93
N PHE A 113 7.69 6.73 9.25
CA PHE A 113 6.40 6.36 9.83
C PHE A 113 6.49 4.99 10.49
N LEU A 114 6.97 3.98 9.77
CA LEU A 114 7.00 2.61 10.26
C LEU A 114 7.90 2.46 11.50
N ARG A 115 9.06 3.13 11.51
CA ARG A 115 9.95 3.15 12.69
C ARG A 115 9.29 3.81 13.89
N LYS A 116 8.64 4.97 13.69
CA LYS A 116 7.92 5.66 14.77
C LYS A 116 6.76 4.81 15.30
N TRP A 117 5.98 4.21 14.40
CA TRP A 117 4.88 3.33 14.78
C TRP A 117 5.37 2.16 15.65
N LEU A 118 6.50 1.55 15.30
CA LEU A 118 7.10 0.46 16.09
C LEU A 118 7.78 0.89 17.40
N ILE A 119 8.12 2.17 17.56
CA ILE A 119 8.50 2.72 18.88
C ILE A 119 7.30 2.74 19.81
N ASP A 120 6.13 3.12 19.28
CA ASP A 120 4.88 3.16 20.05
C ASP A 120 4.24 1.76 20.23
N HIS A 121 4.60 0.80 19.36
CA HIS A 121 4.12 -0.58 19.39
C HIS A 121 5.27 -1.60 19.47
N PRO A 122 6.07 -1.57 20.55
CA PRO A 122 7.28 -2.38 20.65
C PRO A 122 7.01 -3.89 20.66
N GLN A 123 5.79 -4.32 20.99
CA GLN A 123 5.39 -5.73 20.95
C GLN A 123 5.45 -6.35 19.56
N PHE A 124 5.43 -5.54 18.49
CA PHE A 124 5.54 -6.05 17.11
C PHE A 124 6.96 -6.03 16.53
N LEU A 125 7.97 -5.61 17.31
CA LEU A 125 9.36 -5.51 16.83
C LEU A 125 9.97 -6.86 16.45
N SER A 126 9.57 -7.93 17.15
CA SER A 126 10.04 -9.29 16.86
C SER A 126 9.33 -9.93 15.68
N ASN A 127 8.13 -9.46 15.31
CA ASN A 127 7.34 -10.06 14.26
C ASN A 127 8.06 -9.95 12.90
N PRO A 128 7.99 -10.98 12.04
CA PRO A 128 8.44 -10.88 10.67
C PRO A 128 7.78 -9.69 9.97
N LEU A 129 8.57 -8.76 9.43
CA LEU A 129 8.06 -7.57 8.76
C LEU A 129 8.03 -7.76 7.25
N TYR A 130 6.86 -7.54 6.66
CA TYR A 130 6.66 -7.47 5.21
C TYR A 130 6.04 -6.14 4.80
N LEU A 131 6.37 -5.69 3.60
CA LEU A 131 5.72 -4.56 2.95
C LEU A 131 4.92 -5.05 1.74
N GLY A 132 3.86 -4.35 1.39
CA GLY A 132 3.19 -4.64 0.14
C GLY A 132 2.25 -3.56 -0.32
N GLY A 133 1.74 -3.76 -1.53
CA GLY A 133 0.83 -2.84 -2.15
C GLY A 133 0.47 -3.24 -3.57
N ASP A 134 -0.39 -2.44 -4.19
CA ASP A 134 -0.88 -2.66 -5.54
C ASP A 134 -0.67 -1.45 -6.47
N SER A 135 -0.72 -1.70 -7.78
CA SER A 135 -0.68 -0.64 -8.80
C SER A 135 0.58 0.24 -8.67
N TYR A 136 0.44 1.56 -8.54
CA TYR A 136 1.56 2.50 -8.40
C TYR A 136 2.42 2.23 -7.15
N ALA A 137 1.90 1.51 -6.15
CA ALA A 137 2.70 1.06 -5.01
C ALA A 137 3.88 0.15 -5.43
N GLY A 138 3.81 -0.44 -6.64
CA GLY A 138 4.92 -1.17 -7.26
C GLY A 138 6.21 -0.35 -7.44
N LYS A 139 6.12 0.98 -7.55
CA LYS A 139 7.29 1.88 -7.59
C LYS A 139 7.84 2.15 -6.19
N VAL A 140 6.97 2.44 -5.22
CA VAL A 140 7.40 2.90 -3.88
C VAL A 140 7.68 1.78 -2.89
N VAL A 141 6.94 0.66 -2.90
CA VAL A 141 7.14 -0.45 -1.95
C VAL A 141 8.54 -1.06 -2.02
N PRO A 142 9.10 -1.37 -3.22
CA PRO A 142 10.48 -1.84 -3.31
C PRO A 142 11.47 -0.79 -2.80
N PHE A 143 11.24 0.49 -3.10
CA PHE A 143 12.13 1.57 -2.67
C PHE A 143 12.09 1.79 -1.14
N ILE A 144 10.91 1.75 -0.52
CA ILE A 144 10.76 1.78 0.95
C ILE A 144 11.47 0.58 1.58
N THR A 145 11.32 -0.60 1.00
CA THR A 145 11.99 -1.81 1.47
C THR A 145 13.51 -1.68 1.42
N TYR A 146 14.04 -1.11 0.34
CA TYR A 146 15.45 -0.75 0.21
C TYR A 146 15.89 0.23 1.31
N LEU A 147 15.16 1.32 1.54
CA LEU A 147 15.46 2.30 2.59
C LEU A 147 15.47 1.68 4.00
N ILE A 148 14.60 0.70 4.26
CA ILE A 148 14.60 -0.04 5.52
C ILE A 148 15.85 -0.91 5.64
N SER A 149 16.21 -1.64 4.57
CA SER A 149 17.41 -2.48 4.51
C SER A 149 18.68 -1.66 4.78
N GLU A 150 18.87 -0.55 4.07
CA GLU A 150 20.00 0.38 4.28
C GLU A 150 20.06 0.90 5.73
N GLY A 151 18.89 1.20 6.31
CA GLY A 151 18.79 1.61 7.70
C GLY A 151 19.20 0.50 8.67
N ILE A 152 18.88 -0.77 8.39
CA ILE A 152 19.32 -1.91 9.20
C ILE A 152 20.84 -2.06 9.13
N GLU A 153 21.42 -2.02 7.93
CA GLU A 153 22.87 -2.12 7.73
C GLU A 153 23.63 -0.97 8.41
N SER A 154 23.03 0.23 8.41
CA SER A 154 23.58 1.41 9.09
C SER A 154 23.33 1.44 10.62
N GLY A 155 22.70 0.41 11.18
CA GLY A 155 22.43 0.31 12.62
C GLY A 155 21.30 1.20 13.15
N ALA A 156 20.41 1.68 12.28
CA ALA A 156 19.27 2.52 12.67
C ALA A 156 18.29 1.77 13.58
N GLN A 157 17.89 2.42 14.67
CA GLN A 157 16.98 1.86 15.68
C GLN A 157 15.54 2.37 15.50
N PRO A 158 14.52 1.59 15.89
CA PRO A 158 14.63 0.17 16.27
C PRO A 158 15.01 -0.70 15.07
N LEU A 159 15.67 -1.83 15.32
CA LEU A 159 15.95 -2.82 14.29
C LEU A 159 14.64 -3.45 13.80
N LEU A 160 14.41 -3.37 12.48
CA LEU A 160 13.21 -3.89 11.84
C LEU A 160 13.48 -5.32 11.35
N ASN A 161 12.64 -6.28 11.72
CA ASN A 161 12.78 -7.69 11.30
C ASN A 161 12.30 -7.92 9.86
N LEU A 162 12.83 -7.15 8.91
CA LEU A 162 12.44 -7.16 7.50
C LEU A 162 12.70 -8.53 6.86
N LYS A 163 11.68 -9.08 6.18
CA LYS A 163 11.76 -10.36 5.45
C LYS A 163 11.53 -10.23 3.94
N GLY A 164 10.80 -9.21 3.50
CA GLY A 164 10.59 -8.97 2.08
C GLY A 164 9.38 -8.09 1.79
N TYR A 165 8.93 -8.14 0.54
CA TYR A 165 7.76 -7.40 0.10
C TYR A 165 6.94 -8.17 -0.94
N VAL A 166 5.68 -7.77 -1.12
CA VAL A 166 4.73 -8.32 -2.11
C VAL A 166 4.08 -7.19 -2.89
N ILE A 167 4.06 -7.29 -4.22
CA ILE A 167 3.43 -6.28 -5.09
C ILE A 167 2.40 -6.92 -6.02
N GLY A 168 1.18 -6.37 -6.07
CA GLY A 168 0.06 -6.87 -6.86
C GLY A 168 -0.26 -5.97 -8.06
N ASN A 169 -0.27 -6.54 -9.27
CA ASN A 169 -0.44 -5.78 -10.52
C ASN A 169 0.34 -4.45 -10.56
N PRO A 170 1.65 -4.48 -10.28
CA PRO A 170 2.45 -3.27 -10.06
C PRO A 170 2.74 -2.49 -11.34
N SER A 171 2.98 -1.18 -11.19
CA SER A 171 3.87 -0.48 -12.11
C SER A 171 5.32 -0.78 -11.71
N THR A 172 6.12 -1.27 -12.65
CA THR A 172 7.50 -1.71 -12.42
C THR A 172 8.51 -0.99 -13.30
N GLY A 173 8.11 -0.60 -14.51
CA GLY A 173 8.98 0.09 -15.45
C GLY A 173 8.22 0.50 -16.69
N GLU A 174 8.20 1.79 -17.00
CA GLU A 174 7.35 2.38 -18.03
C GLU A 174 7.59 1.77 -19.41
N VAL A 175 8.85 1.48 -19.76
CA VAL A 175 9.20 0.83 -21.04
C VAL A 175 8.61 -0.57 -21.12
N ILE A 176 8.59 -1.33 -20.02
CA ILE A 176 8.05 -2.70 -20.02
C ILE A 176 6.53 -2.64 -19.97
N ASP A 177 5.99 -1.88 -19.01
CA ASP A 177 4.58 -1.81 -18.71
C ASP A 177 3.80 -1.21 -19.90
N PHE A 178 4.23 -0.09 -20.48
CA PHE A 178 3.50 0.57 -21.58
C PHE A 178 3.60 -0.20 -22.89
N ASN A 179 4.78 -0.73 -23.24
CA ASN A 179 4.93 -1.50 -24.48
C ASN A 179 4.12 -2.80 -24.46
N ALA A 180 3.79 -3.33 -23.28
CA ALA A 180 2.93 -4.51 -23.16
C ALA A 180 1.43 -4.21 -23.32
N GLN A 181 0.96 -2.96 -23.12
CA GLN A 181 -0.47 -2.66 -23.04
C GLN A 181 -1.22 -2.93 -24.35
N VAL A 182 -0.74 -2.40 -25.48
CA VAL A 182 -1.43 -2.55 -26.77
C VAL A 182 -1.40 -3.99 -27.26
N PRO A 183 -0.24 -4.70 -27.27
CA PRO A 183 -0.22 -6.12 -27.59
C PRO A 183 -1.13 -6.96 -26.67
N HIS A 184 -1.16 -6.66 -25.36
CA HIS A 184 -2.05 -7.35 -24.43
C HIS A 184 -3.53 -7.10 -24.76
N ALA A 185 -3.93 -5.86 -24.96
CA ALA A 185 -5.32 -5.50 -25.29
C ALA A 185 -5.78 -6.16 -26.60
N HIS A 186 -4.91 -6.20 -27.62
CA HIS A 186 -5.21 -6.85 -28.90
C HIS A 186 -5.38 -8.36 -28.73
N ASN A 187 -4.44 -9.02 -28.05
CA ASN A 187 -4.50 -10.47 -27.80
C ASN A 187 -5.70 -10.89 -26.94
N MET A 188 -6.24 -9.98 -26.12
CA MET A 188 -7.45 -10.20 -25.34
C MET A 188 -8.75 -9.83 -26.08
N GLY A 189 -8.66 -9.40 -27.35
CA GLY A 189 -9.82 -8.99 -28.15
C GLY A 189 -10.48 -7.69 -27.69
N ILE A 190 -9.77 -6.83 -26.94
CA ILE A 190 -10.27 -5.54 -26.45
C ILE A 190 -10.19 -4.47 -27.56
N ILE A 191 -9.17 -4.55 -28.42
CA ILE A 191 -8.96 -3.65 -29.55
C ILE A 191 -8.89 -4.42 -30.87
N SER A 192 -9.21 -3.76 -31.98
CA SER A 192 -9.20 -4.36 -33.31
C SER A 192 -7.81 -4.36 -33.96
N ASP A 193 -7.66 -5.12 -35.05
CA ASP A 193 -6.43 -5.18 -35.85
C ASP A 193 -6.04 -3.79 -36.39
N GLU A 194 -7.01 -2.95 -36.76
CA GLU A 194 -6.76 -1.61 -37.27
C GLU A 194 -6.11 -0.70 -36.20
N ILE A 195 -6.53 -0.83 -34.93
CA ILE A 195 -5.94 -0.06 -33.83
C ILE A 195 -4.50 -0.53 -33.56
N LEU A 196 -4.25 -1.85 -33.62
CA LEU A 196 -2.90 -2.38 -33.48
C LEU A 196 -1.96 -1.87 -34.59
N GLN A 197 -2.44 -1.83 -35.84
CA GLN A 197 -1.66 -1.31 -36.97
C GLN A 197 -1.31 0.18 -36.80
N VAL A 198 -2.27 1.00 -36.37
CA VAL A 198 -2.02 2.42 -36.08
C VAL A 198 -0.98 2.58 -34.98
N HIS A 199 -1.08 1.81 -33.89
CA HIS A 199 -0.10 1.84 -32.81
C HIS A 199 1.30 1.50 -33.32
N ASN A 200 1.45 0.40 -34.07
CA ASN A 200 2.75 -0.02 -34.60
C ASN A 200 3.39 1.01 -35.54
N TYR A 201 2.57 1.82 -36.23
CA TYR A 201 3.07 2.85 -37.14
C TYR A 201 3.55 4.13 -36.42
N PHE A 202 2.85 4.55 -35.37
CA PHE A 202 3.13 5.82 -34.68
C PHE A 202 3.89 5.69 -33.36
N CYS A 203 3.82 4.53 -32.71
CA CYS A 203 4.28 4.31 -31.34
C CYS A 203 5.13 3.04 -31.17
N GLY A 204 5.23 2.21 -32.22
CA GLY A 204 5.99 0.95 -32.22
C GLY A 204 7.48 1.12 -32.48
#